data_AF-A0AA91FLW3-F1
#
_entry.id   AF-A0AA91FLW3-F1
#
_cell.length_a   1.000
_cell.length_b   1.000
_cell.length_c   1.000
_cell.angle_alpha   90.00
_cell.angle_beta   90.00
_cell.angle_gamma   90.00
#
_symmetry.space_group_name_H-M   'P 1'
#
loop_
_entity.id
_entity.type
_entity.pdbx_description
1 polymer ?
#
loop_
_entity_poly.entity_id
_entity_poly.type
_entity_poly.pdbx_seq_one_letter_code
_entity_poly.pdbx_strand_id
1 'polypeptide(L)'
;MITEQTTLREQRAGKNSRGLLILVNGMENSGKGEAVKALTEWMDARYIKVHATMGQHPSRYQPIWQRHTWQLPRKGEIAVYFGNWYADLIRYVFDCGDDIDEQRLQQMIEDIEAFEQDLVNNNTDIVKCWFSVDNKTLRKRLTDEEPDPEQLYYLDWFRKKDVKRFKRFSSKLMGLQSSWHHIDGQDIDASNIQFANVVLAALQTMNQLSAATDAQDNPPKADKSANPKTDENSVKPAPLPFKPTPLIDELVNVESQALEKADYKKQLHSKQNILAELIRDRGQRHIIFVFEGMDAAGKGGAIRRIIAPLDPREFSIHAISAPTEDELKHAYLWRFWTRLPHDEMADVDIVYLSQKFKRNKCVALLKQRLHNSRVTIFDRSWYGRVLVERIEGFAKEADWQRAYGEINRFENDLVQSNAIVVKFWLAISEEEELKRFRAREETPNKQFKITDDDWRNRAKWHEYVQAASDMIHLTHHKKRPWYVIATDDKYSARLRILDAIISELSKNL
;
A
#
# COMPACT_ATOMS: atom_id res chain seq x y z
N MET A 1 21.09 -4.05 23.67
CA MET A 1 20.89 -3.36 22.38
C MET A 1 21.58 -4.11 21.23
N ILE A 2 22.92 -4.13 21.16
CA ILE A 2 23.66 -4.81 20.07
C ILE A 2 23.27 -6.28 19.91
N THR A 3 23.13 -7.03 21.01
CA THR A 3 22.70 -8.43 20.97
C THR A 3 21.35 -8.59 20.27
N GLU A 4 20.33 -7.84 20.69
CA GLU A 4 18.98 -7.92 20.11
C GLU A 4 18.94 -7.49 18.64
N GLN A 5 19.72 -6.47 18.26
CA GLN A 5 19.89 -6.05 16.86
C GLN A 5 20.50 -7.18 16.01
N THR A 6 21.51 -7.87 16.57
CA THR A 6 22.19 -8.97 15.89
C THR A 6 21.24 -10.14 15.67
N THR A 7 20.44 -10.49 16.68
CA THR A 7 19.39 -11.52 16.59
C THR A 7 18.38 -11.20 15.49
N LEU A 8 17.85 -9.97 15.45
CA LEU A 8 16.90 -9.54 14.41
C LEU A 8 17.50 -9.72 13.00
N ARG A 9 18.78 -9.36 12.84
CA ARG A 9 19.50 -9.47 11.57
C ARG A 9 19.71 -10.93 11.16
N GLU A 10 20.08 -11.81 12.09
CA GLU A 10 20.30 -13.23 11.81
C GLU A 10 19.01 -13.92 11.39
N GLN A 11 17.87 -13.47 11.91
CA GLN A 11 16.55 -13.95 11.53
C GLN A 11 16.11 -13.53 10.12
N ARG A 12 16.81 -12.62 9.41
CA ARG A 12 16.37 -12.07 8.10
C ARG A 12 16.07 -13.10 7.01
N ALA A 13 16.66 -14.29 7.09
CA ALA A 13 16.45 -15.38 6.12
C ALA A 13 15.29 -16.31 6.52
N GLY A 14 14.78 -16.18 7.75
CA GLY A 14 13.67 -16.97 8.27
C GLY A 14 12.33 -16.59 7.63
N LYS A 15 11.41 -17.56 7.58
CA LYS A 15 10.05 -17.36 7.04
C LYS A 15 9.24 -16.33 7.85
N ASN A 16 9.53 -16.21 9.15
CA ASN A 16 8.86 -15.29 10.06
C ASN A 16 9.68 -14.02 10.36
N SER A 17 10.61 -13.68 9.46
CA SER A 17 11.46 -12.49 9.61
C SER A 17 10.63 -11.20 9.56
N ARG A 18 10.98 -10.24 10.43
CA ARG A 18 10.26 -8.98 10.64
C ARG A 18 11.17 -7.77 10.47
N GLY A 19 10.65 -6.65 10.02
CA GLY A 19 11.35 -5.35 10.01
C GLY A 19 10.87 -4.46 11.16
N LEU A 20 11.73 -3.60 11.70
CA LEU A 20 11.36 -2.64 12.75
C LEU A 20 11.35 -1.22 12.20
N LEU A 21 10.20 -0.55 12.26
CA LEU A 21 10.02 0.86 11.92
C LEU A 21 9.82 1.67 13.21
N ILE A 22 10.67 2.65 13.44
CA ILE A 22 10.62 3.55 14.61
C ILE A 22 10.20 4.93 14.12
N LEU A 23 8.98 5.35 14.44
CA LEU A 23 8.45 6.67 14.11
C LEU A 23 8.82 7.66 15.21
N VAL A 24 9.54 8.71 14.86
CA VAL A 24 10.02 9.73 15.81
C VAL A 24 9.30 11.04 15.58
N ASN A 25 8.41 11.39 16.51
CA ASN A 25 7.57 12.58 16.45
C ASN A 25 7.63 13.36 17.78
N GLY A 26 6.98 14.52 17.83
CA GLY A 26 6.93 15.36 19.02
C GLY A 26 7.52 16.74 18.79
N MET A 27 7.69 17.51 19.86
CA MET A 27 8.10 18.92 19.80
C MET A 27 9.50 19.08 19.20
N GLU A 28 9.80 20.23 18.60
CA GLU A 28 11.18 20.53 18.18
C GLU A 28 12.06 20.86 19.40
N ASN A 29 13.37 20.66 19.28
CA ASN A 29 14.33 20.82 20.38
C ASN A 29 14.00 20.04 21.67
N SER A 30 13.24 18.96 21.54
CA SER A 30 12.87 18.05 22.64
C SER A 30 13.85 16.87 22.83
N GLY A 31 14.98 16.86 22.13
CA GLY A 31 15.98 15.78 22.25
C GLY A 31 15.84 14.66 21.21
N LYS A 32 14.95 14.80 20.21
CA LYS A 32 14.69 13.72 19.21
C LYS A 32 15.94 13.33 18.43
N GLY A 33 16.70 14.33 17.95
CA GLY A 33 17.90 14.09 17.14
C GLY A 33 19.02 13.48 17.99
N GLU A 34 19.19 14.00 19.20
CA GLU A 34 20.14 13.53 20.21
C GLU A 34 19.85 12.09 20.62
N ALA A 35 18.58 11.73 20.83
CA ALA A 35 18.17 10.37 21.19
C ALA A 35 18.44 9.37 20.07
N VAL A 36 18.18 9.74 18.81
CA VAL A 36 18.51 8.88 17.67
C VAL A 36 20.02 8.78 17.45
N LYS A 37 20.78 9.86 17.68
CA LYS A 37 22.23 9.83 17.65
C LYS A 37 22.82 8.93 18.75
N ALA A 38 22.32 9.03 19.98
CA ALA A 38 22.72 8.14 21.06
C ALA A 38 22.37 6.67 20.75
N LEU A 39 21.20 6.42 20.15
CA LEU A 39 20.81 5.09 19.70
C LEU A 39 21.80 4.50 18.69
N THR A 40 22.26 5.30 17.70
CA THR A 40 23.23 4.84 16.71
C THR A 40 24.65 4.71 17.25
N GLU A 41 24.97 5.32 18.39
CA GLU A 41 26.21 5.10 19.14
C GLU A 41 26.15 3.83 20.01
N TRP A 42 24.98 3.48 20.56
CA TRP A 42 24.77 2.28 21.38
C TRP A 42 24.47 1.00 20.60
N MET A 43 24.22 1.14 19.30
CA MET A 43 23.94 0.06 18.36
C MET A 43 24.92 0.12 17.19
N ASP A 44 24.93 -0.90 16.35
CA ASP A 44 25.70 -0.84 15.12
C ASP A 44 24.95 0.00 14.07
N ALA A 45 25.44 1.22 13.83
CA ALA A 45 24.86 2.18 12.90
C ALA A 45 24.73 1.65 11.46
N ARG A 46 25.53 0.65 11.05
CA ARG A 46 25.45 0.05 9.70
C ARG A 46 24.12 -0.67 9.45
N TYR A 47 23.42 -1.04 10.52
CA TYR A 47 22.16 -1.77 10.45
C TYR A 47 20.97 -0.93 10.95
N ILE A 48 21.14 0.39 11.01
CA ILE A 48 20.07 1.35 11.30
C ILE A 48 19.99 2.32 10.13
N LYS A 49 18.84 2.35 9.47
CA LYS A 49 18.55 3.36 8.45
C LYS A 49 17.86 4.53 9.12
N VAL A 50 18.44 5.72 9.05
CA VAL A 50 17.79 6.94 9.53
C VAL A 50 17.27 7.71 8.33
N HIS A 51 15.95 7.87 8.27
CA HIS A 51 15.27 8.68 7.27
C HIS A 51 14.81 9.98 7.92
N ALA A 52 15.26 11.11 7.37
CA ALA A 52 14.84 12.43 7.80
C ALA A 52 14.31 13.21 6.60
N THR A 53 12.99 13.30 6.51
CA THR A 53 12.27 14.11 5.53
C THR A 53 11.55 15.25 6.25
N MET A 54 11.17 16.30 5.53
CA MET A 54 10.28 17.33 6.09
C MET A 54 8.83 16.88 5.97
N GLY A 55 7.99 17.28 6.95
CA GLY A 55 6.55 17.04 6.87
C GLY A 55 5.93 17.85 5.74
N GLN A 56 5.14 17.19 4.89
CA GLN A 56 4.53 17.78 3.71
C GLN A 56 3.01 17.80 3.82
N HIS A 57 2.37 18.74 3.12
CA HIS A 57 0.91 18.75 3.09
C HIS A 57 0.42 17.47 2.35
N PRO A 58 -0.52 16.70 2.91
CA PRO A 58 -1.09 15.52 2.27
C PRO A 58 -1.71 15.85 0.91
N SER A 59 -1.48 15.00 -0.10
CA SER A 59 -2.11 15.17 -1.41
C SER A 59 -3.60 14.82 -1.35
N ARG A 60 -4.38 15.37 -2.28
CA ARG A 60 -5.76 14.92 -2.52
C ARG A 60 -5.82 13.73 -3.49
N TYR A 61 -4.70 13.37 -4.11
CA TYR A 61 -4.61 12.39 -5.18
C TYR A 61 -3.82 11.13 -4.80
N GLN A 62 -3.15 11.12 -3.66
CA GLN A 62 -2.51 9.91 -3.11
C GLN A 62 -2.73 9.83 -1.59
N PRO A 63 -2.89 8.62 -1.03
CA PRO A 63 -2.93 8.41 0.42
C PRO A 63 -1.66 8.94 1.10
N ILE A 64 -1.80 9.39 2.35
CA ILE A 64 -0.72 10.08 3.07
C ILE A 64 0.54 9.21 3.19
N TRP A 65 0.40 7.90 3.44
CA TRP A 65 1.52 6.96 3.56
C TRP A 65 2.17 6.56 2.23
N GLN A 66 1.49 6.76 1.08
CA GLN A 66 1.97 6.21 -0.20
C GLN A 66 3.41 6.69 -0.51
N ARG A 67 3.68 8.00 -0.33
CA ARG A 67 5.03 8.59 -0.50
C ARG A 67 6.10 7.99 0.41
N HIS A 68 5.68 7.49 1.58
CA HIS A 68 6.55 6.99 2.64
C HIS A 68 6.89 5.49 2.48
N THR A 69 6.28 4.81 1.50
CA THR A 69 6.45 3.37 1.33
C THR A 69 7.88 2.96 0.95
N TRP A 70 8.64 3.84 0.29
CA TRP A 70 10.04 3.61 -0.06
C TRP A 70 10.99 3.60 1.16
N GLN A 71 10.55 4.14 2.29
CA GLN A 71 11.32 4.23 3.54
C GLN A 71 10.97 3.12 4.53
N LEU A 72 10.04 2.22 4.16
CA LEU A 72 9.71 1.07 5.00
C LEU A 72 10.91 0.11 5.12
N PRO A 73 11.19 -0.44 6.31
CA PRO A 73 12.32 -1.33 6.51
C PRO A 73 12.08 -2.65 5.77
N ARG A 74 13.17 -3.27 5.32
CA ARG A 74 13.14 -4.68 4.96
C ARG A 74 13.08 -5.55 6.21
N LYS A 75 12.68 -6.80 6.05
CA LYS A 75 12.82 -7.84 7.08
C LYS A 75 14.28 -7.95 7.54
N GLY A 76 14.48 -7.92 8.86
CA GLY A 76 15.79 -7.92 9.51
C GLY A 76 16.46 -6.54 9.58
N GLU A 77 15.82 -5.46 9.12
CA GLU A 77 16.34 -4.09 9.21
C GLU A 77 15.60 -3.27 10.27
N ILE A 78 16.29 -2.25 10.79
CA ILE A 78 15.74 -1.20 11.64
C ILE A 78 15.75 0.10 10.84
N ALA A 79 14.58 0.74 10.71
CA ALA A 79 14.44 2.07 10.12
C ALA A 79 13.91 3.05 11.18
N VAL A 80 14.64 4.13 11.42
CA VAL A 80 14.21 5.27 12.23
C VAL A 80 13.74 6.36 11.29
N TYR A 81 12.50 6.83 11.46
CA TYR A 81 11.88 7.74 10.50
C TYR A 81 11.32 9.01 11.14
N PHE A 82 12.00 10.12 10.84
CA PHE A 82 11.52 11.49 11.05
C PHE A 82 10.77 11.99 9.81
N GLY A 83 9.81 12.89 9.97
CA GLY A 83 9.07 13.41 8.81
C GLY A 83 8.14 12.38 8.17
N ASN A 84 7.71 11.39 8.96
CA ASN A 84 6.76 10.36 8.56
C ASN A 84 5.33 10.92 8.38
N TRP A 85 4.35 10.06 8.10
CA TRP A 85 2.96 10.46 7.86
C TRP A 85 2.30 11.27 8.99
N TYR A 86 2.78 11.17 10.24
CA TYR A 86 2.30 12.04 11.31
C TYR A 86 2.88 13.45 11.23
N ALA A 87 4.09 13.63 10.69
CA ALA A 87 4.62 14.94 10.37
C ALA A 87 3.80 15.61 9.26
N ASP A 88 3.38 14.84 8.25
CA ASP A 88 2.47 15.31 7.20
C ASP A 88 1.10 15.69 7.79
N LEU A 89 0.60 14.92 8.77
CA LEU A 89 -0.66 15.23 9.45
C LEU A 89 -0.55 16.50 10.31
N ILE A 90 0.58 16.70 11.00
CA ILE A 90 0.87 17.97 11.69
C ILE A 90 0.87 19.10 10.66
N ARG A 91 1.59 18.96 9.54
CA ARG A 91 1.63 19.97 8.48
C ARG A 91 0.23 20.35 7.99
N TYR A 92 -0.62 19.36 7.73
CA TYR A 92 -2.04 19.54 7.37
C TYR A 92 -2.81 20.40 8.39
N VAL A 93 -2.71 20.06 9.68
CA VAL A 93 -3.41 20.79 10.76
C VAL A 93 -3.00 22.27 10.80
N PHE A 94 -1.73 22.56 10.52
CA PHE A 94 -1.21 23.91 10.54
C PHE A 94 -1.55 24.71 9.29
N ASP A 95 -1.55 24.07 8.12
CA ASP A 95 -2.01 24.69 6.88
C ASP A 95 -3.50 25.04 6.91
N CYS A 96 -4.35 24.16 7.44
CA CYS A 96 -5.78 24.43 7.56
C CYS A 96 -6.09 25.50 8.61
N GLY A 97 -5.22 25.70 9.61
CA GLY A 97 -5.38 26.74 10.59
C GLY A 97 -6.64 26.60 11.44
N ASP A 98 -7.60 27.51 11.25
CA ASP A 98 -8.89 27.49 11.94
C ASP A 98 -10.01 26.86 11.09
N ASP A 99 -9.77 26.64 9.80
CA ASP A 99 -10.70 26.04 8.81
C ASP A 99 -10.55 24.51 8.75
N ILE A 100 -10.01 23.89 9.80
CA ILE A 100 -9.75 22.46 9.82
C ILE A 100 -11.04 21.66 9.88
N ASP A 101 -11.18 20.72 8.94
CA ASP A 101 -12.23 19.72 8.98
C ASP A 101 -11.88 18.64 10.03
N GLU A 102 -12.49 18.75 11.20
CA GLU A 102 -12.25 17.86 12.34
C GLU A 102 -12.68 16.41 12.07
N GLN A 103 -13.71 16.20 11.24
CA GLN A 103 -14.20 14.88 10.87
C GLN A 103 -13.19 14.21 9.91
N ARG A 104 -12.75 14.96 8.90
CA ARG A 104 -11.70 14.49 7.99
C ARG A 104 -10.40 14.19 8.73
N LEU A 105 -9.99 15.05 9.66
CA LEU A 105 -8.79 14.82 10.47
C LEU A 105 -8.89 13.51 11.27
N GLN A 106 -10.05 13.26 11.88
CA GLN A 106 -10.27 12.02 12.63
C GLN A 106 -10.21 10.80 11.71
N GLN A 107 -10.87 10.85 10.55
CA GLN A 107 -10.81 9.77 9.56
C GLN A 107 -9.36 9.48 9.14
N MET A 108 -8.56 10.51 8.86
CA MET A 108 -7.15 10.33 8.49
C MET A 108 -6.32 9.65 9.60
N ILE A 109 -6.62 9.90 10.88
CA ILE A 109 -5.94 9.23 12.02
C ILE A 109 -6.33 7.75 12.07
N GLU A 110 -7.61 7.45 11.89
CA GLU A 110 -8.14 6.07 11.86
C GLU A 110 -7.59 5.29 10.66
N ASP A 111 -7.51 5.91 9.48
CA ASP A 111 -6.95 5.30 8.26
C ASP A 111 -5.45 4.98 8.44
N ILE A 112 -4.69 5.88 9.08
CA ILE A 112 -3.27 5.64 9.42
C ILE A 112 -3.14 4.45 10.36
N GLU A 113 -3.99 4.34 11.39
CA GLU A 113 -3.94 3.21 12.32
C GLU A 113 -4.24 1.87 11.63
N ALA A 114 -5.21 1.85 10.72
CA ALA A 114 -5.53 0.68 9.93
C ALA A 114 -4.35 0.27 9.02
N PHE A 115 -3.69 1.25 8.38
CA PHE A 115 -2.48 1.01 7.59
C PHE A 115 -1.32 0.48 8.44
N GLU A 116 -1.10 1.04 9.63
CA GLU A 116 -0.09 0.56 10.57
C GLU A 116 -0.35 -0.88 11.00
N GLN A 117 -1.61 -1.23 11.26
CA GLN A 117 -1.97 -2.61 11.59
C GLN A 117 -1.73 -3.57 10.41
N ASP A 118 -1.98 -3.13 9.17
CA ASP A 118 -1.69 -3.91 7.98
C ASP A 118 -0.19 -4.16 7.81
N LEU A 119 0.66 -3.19 8.14
CA LEU A 119 2.12 -3.37 8.19
C LEU A 119 2.53 -4.41 9.25
N VAL A 120 2.00 -4.30 10.48
CA VAL A 120 2.29 -5.25 11.58
C VAL A 120 1.87 -6.67 11.21
N ASN A 121 0.69 -6.82 10.64
CA ASN A 121 0.16 -8.08 10.14
C ASN A 121 1.01 -8.69 9.02
N ASN A 122 1.73 -7.84 8.28
CA ASN A 122 2.62 -8.22 7.18
C ASN A 122 4.11 -8.17 7.57
N ASN A 123 4.42 -8.35 8.85
CA ASN A 123 5.78 -8.48 9.41
C ASN A 123 6.63 -7.20 9.44
N THR A 124 6.00 -6.03 9.54
CA THR A 124 6.69 -4.76 9.84
C THR A 124 6.18 -4.23 11.18
N ASP A 125 6.97 -4.39 12.24
CA ASP A 125 6.64 -3.87 13.56
C ASP A 125 6.88 -2.36 13.63
N ILE A 126 6.04 -1.67 14.38
CA ILE A 126 6.04 -0.21 14.47
C ILE A 126 6.17 0.20 15.93
N VAL A 127 7.12 1.09 16.21
CA VAL A 127 7.29 1.76 17.50
C VAL A 127 7.10 3.25 17.28
N LYS A 128 6.15 3.85 18.00
CA LYS A 128 5.80 5.26 17.87
C LYS A 128 6.26 6.03 19.09
N CYS A 129 7.18 6.98 18.91
CA CYS A 129 7.75 7.76 20.01
C CYS A 129 7.37 9.24 19.87
N TRP A 130 6.79 9.81 20.92
CA TRP A 130 6.43 11.22 21.00
C TRP A 130 7.26 11.94 22.05
N PHE A 131 8.17 12.80 21.60
CA PHE A 131 9.03 13.59 22.48
C PHE A 131 8.32 14.89 22.90
N SER A 132 8.37 15.20 24.19
CA SER A 132 7.77 16.40 24.75
C SER A 132 8.73 17.12 25.68
N VAL A 133 8.66 18.44 25.69
CA VAL A 133 9.45 19.29 26.59
C VAL A 133 8.55 20.40 27.13
N ASP A 134 8.83 20.92 28.32
CA ASP A 134 8.02 22.01 28.86
C ASP A 134 8.29 23.31 28.09
N ASN A 135 7.37 24.28 28.16
CA ASN A 135 7.52 25.54 27.44
C ASN A 135 8.72 26.37 27.93
N LYS A 136 9.20 26.16 29.16
CA LYS A 136 10.30 26.93 29.76
C LYS A 136 11.63 26.45 29.19
N THR A 137 11.84 25.15 29.18
CA THR A 137 12.99 24.45 28.62
C THR A 137 13.01 24.60 27.10
N LEU A 138 11.86 24.48 26.43
CA LEU A 138 11.76 24.75 24.98
C LEU A 138 12.31 26.13 24.63
N ARG A 139 11.83 27.17 25.32
CA ARG A 139 12.26 28.56 25.09
C ARG A 139 13.73 28.82 25.41
N LYS A 140 14.32 28.07 26.35
CA LYS A 140 15.75 28.16 26.64
C LYS A 140 16.60 27.53 25.53
N ARG A 141 16.08 26.49 24.85
CA ARG A 141 16.78 25.75 23.80
C ARG A 141 16.60 26.36 22.41
N LEU A 142 15.50 27.09 22.19
CA LEU A 142 15.32 27.92 21.00
C LEU A 142 16.29 29.12 21.10
N THR A 143 17.47 28.98 20.49
CA THR A 143 18.51 30.01 20.50
C THR A 143 18.37 31.04 19.38
N ASP A 144 17.54 30.78 18.39
CA ASP A 144 17.40 31.62 17.20
C ASP A 144 16.26 32.63 17.36
N GLU A 145 16.55 33.91 17.12
CA GLU A 145 15.56 35.01 17.19
C GLU A 145 14.61 35.02 15.98
N GLU A 146 14.98 34.34 14.89
CA GLU A 146 14.14 34.12 13.70
C GLU A 146 13.83 32.62 13.55
N PRO A 147 12.58 32.23 13.23
CA PRO A 147 12.24 30.84 12.97
C PRO A 147 13.04 30.34 11.76
N ASP A 148 13.92 29.37 11.97
CA ASP A 148 14.69 28.73 10.90
C ASP A 148 13.71 28.06 9.91
N PRO A 149 13.71 28.45 8.62
CA PRO A 149 12.91 27.80 7.59
C PRO A 149 13.20 26.29 7.42
N GLU A 150 14.27 25.75 8.03
CA GLU A 150 14.66 24.34 7.96
C GLU A 150 14.08 23.47 9.10
N GLN A 151 13.17 23.99 9.93
CA GLN A 151 12.52 23.22 10.99
C GLN A 151 11.52 22.16 10.46
N LEU A 152 11.54 20.96 11.06
CA LEU A 152 10.83 19.74 10.59
C LEU A 152 9.32 19.94 10.34
N TYR A 153 8.66 20.84 11.08
CA TYR A 153 7.21 21.08 10.98
C TYR A 153 6.83 22.48 10.49
N TYR A 154 7.78 23.37 10.18
CA TYR A 154 7.51 24.78 9.85
C TYR A 154 6.64 25.49 10.91
N LEU A 155 6.95 25.28 12.20
CA LEU A 155 6.17 25.78 13.34
C LEU A 155 6.85 26.95 14.05
N ASP A 156 6.12 28.04 14.27
CA ASP A 156 6.56 29.10 15.18
C ASP A 156 6.22 28.74 16.64
N TRP A 157 7.21 28.22 17.36
CA TRP A 157 7.09 27.87 18.79
C TRP A 157 6.98 29.08 19.73
N PHE A 158 7.30 30.30 19.26
CA PHE A 158 7.10 31.53 20.03
C PHE A 158 5.64 31.99 19.98
N ARG A 159 4.90 31.66 18.91
CA ARG A 159 3.50 31.99 18.76
C ARG A 159 2.61 31.12 19.64
N LYS A 160 2.02 31.72 20.68
CA LYS A 160 1.09 31.04 21.61
C LYS A 160 -0.06 30.29 20.91
N LYS A 161 -0.57 30.82 19.79
CA LYS A 161 -1.64 30.20 19.00
C LYS A 161 -1.19 28.85 18.43
N ASP A 162 0.02 28.79 17.89
CA ASP A 162 0.56 27.61 17.22
C ASP A 162 0.92 26.52 18.24
N VAL A 163 1.51 26.91 19.38
CA VAL A 163 1.71 25.98 20.51
C VAL A 163 0.39 25.41 21.03
N LYS A 164 -0.67 26.22 21.14
CA LYS A 164 -2.00 25.73 21.56
C LYS A 164 -2.60 24.78 20.53
N ARG A 165 -2.44 25.07 19.23
CA ARG A 165 -2.91 24.21 18.13
C ARG A 165 -2.19 22.86 18.15
N PHE A 166 -0.86 22.86 18.30
CA PHE A 166 -0.05 21.64 18.42
C PHE A 166 -0.52 20.77 19.60
N LYS A 167 -0.68 21.37 20.80
CA LYS A 167 -1.15 20.64 21.99
C LYS A 167 -2.56 20.07 21.81
N ARG A 168 -3.47 20.83 21.21
CA ARG A 168 -4.82 20.33 20.90
C ARG A 168 -4.77 19.13 19.97
N PHE A 169 -3.97 19.21 18.91
CA PHE A 169 -3.78 18.11 17.98
C PHE A 169 -3.14 16.88 18.66
N SER A 170 -2.06 17.06 19.41
CA SER A 170 -1.38 15.95 20.09
C SER A 170 -2.30 15.24 21.08
N SER A 171 -3.08 16.00 21.87
CA SER A 171 -4.08 15.41 22.77
C SER A 171 -5.16 14.63 22.03
N LYS A 172 -5.62 15.12 20.87
CA LYS A 172 -6.58 14.39 20.02
C LYS A 172 -5.97 13.11 19.46
N LEU A 173 -4.77 13.20 18.89
CA LEU A 173 -4.05 12.06 18.32
C LEU A 173 -3.84 10.96 19.38
N MET A 174 -3.35 11.33 20.57
CA MET A 174 -3.10 10.39 21.67
C MET A 174 -4.39 9.87 22.32
N GLY A 175 -5.47 10.63 22.28
CA GLY A 175 -6.78 10.17 22.73
C GLY A 175 -7.40 9.11 21.80
N LEU A 176 -7.09 9.18 20.50
CA LEU A 176 -7.55 8.23 19.50
C LEU A 176 -6.63 7.01 19.38
N GLN A 177 -5.31 7.22 19.51
CA GLN A 177 -4.30 6.16 19.38
C GLN A 177 -3.52 6.02 20.70
N SER A 178 -3.69 4.90 21.40
CA SER A 178 -3.04 4.67 22.69
C SER A 178 -1.63 4.07 22.59
N SER A 179 -1.19 3.67 21.40
CA SER A 179 0.07 2.97 21.15
C SER A 179 1.33 3.87 21.13
N TRP A 180 1.23 5.12 21.58
CA TRP A 180 2.35 6.06 21.61
C TRP A 180 3.19 5.95 22.88
N HIS A 181 4.51 5.85 22.71
CA HIS A 181 5.47 5.97 23.80
C HIS A 181 5.85 7.43 24.00
N HIS A 182 5.53 7.98 25.18
CA HIS A 182 5.90 9.34 25.54
C HIS A 182 7.35 9.38 26.05
N ILE A 183 8.17 10.22 25.44
CA ILE A 183 9.56 10.46 25.86
C ILE A 183 9.64 11.87 26.48
N ASP A 184 10.10 11.93 27.73
CA ASP A 184 10.31 13.21 28.42
C ASP A 184 11.67 13.80 28.02
N GLY A 185 11.62 14.91 27.30
CA GLY A 185 12.77 15.62 26.77
C GLY A 185 13.31 16.72 27.69
N GLN A 186 12.87 16.84 28.95
CA GLN A 186 13.42 17.85 29.88
C GLN A 186 14.93 17.72 30.03
N ASP A 187 15.41 16.49 30.16
CA ASP A 187 16.83 16.15 30.30
C ASP A 187 17.24 15.24 29.13
N ILE A 188 18.29 15.63 28.41
CA ILE A 188 18.67 14.95 27.16
C ILE A 188 19.15 13.53 27.46
N ASP A 189 20.01 13.35 28.46
CA ASP A 189 20.59 12.05 28.80
C ASP A 189 19.51 11.07 29.28
N ALA A 190 18.61 11.52 30.14
CA ALA A 190 17.47 10.72 30.57
C ALA A 190 16.54 10.36 29.40
N SER A 191 16.26 11.31 28.50
CA SER A 191 15.42 11.07 27.32
C SER A 191 16.03 10.04 26.36
N ASN A 192 17.37 10.07 26.19
CA ASN A 192 18.11 9.11 25.37
C ASN A 192 17.96 7.70 25.94
N ILE A 193 18.15 7.53 27.26
CA ILE A 193 17.98 6.25 27.94
C ILE A 193 16.54 5.74 27.83
N GLN A 194 15.56 6.63 28.04
CA GLN A 194 14.14 6.28 27.94
C GLN A 194 13.79 5.79 26.53
N PHE A 195 14.22 6.51 25.49
CA PHE A 195 14.01 6.12 24.10
C PHE A 195 14.68 4.77 23.78
N ALA A 196 15.93 4.56 24.21
CA ALA A 196 16.61 3.29 23.98
C ALA A 196 15.94 2.11 24.71
N ASN A 197 15.39 2.31 25.90
CA ASN A 197 14.64 1.27 26.60
C ASN A 197 13.35 0.88 25.86
N VAL A 198 12.65 1.85 25.26
CA VAL A 198 11.49 1.57 24.41
C VAL A 198 11.89 0.73 23.20
N VAL A 199 12.97 1.12 22.50
CA VAL A 199 13.47 0.35 21.35
C VAL A 199 13.95 -1.04 21.76
N LEU A 200 14.62 -1.17 22.91
CA LEU A 200 15.08 -2.45 23.45
C LEU A 200 13.90 -3.39 23.73
N ALA A 201 12.86 -2.90 24.40
CA ALA A 201 11.68 -3.69 24.73
C ALA A 201 10.94 -4.16 23.46
N ALA A 202 10.87 -3.31 22.44
CA ALA A 202 10.33 -3.69 21.14
C ALA A 202 11.14 -4.80 20.49
N LEU A 203 12.47 -4.66 20.39
CA LEU A 203 13.35 -5.68 19.82
C LEU A 203 13.25 -7.02 20.56
N GLN A 204 13.22 -7.00 21.89
CA GLN A 204 13.05 -8.21 22.70
C GLN A 204 11.72 -8.91 22.39
N THR A 205 10.62 -8.15 22.33
CA THR A 205 9.29 -8.69 22.00
C THR A 205 9.27 -9.31 20.61
N MET A 206 9.86 -8.63 19.62
CA MET A 206 9.96 -9.11 18.23
C MET A 206 10.76 -10.41 18.13
N ASN A 207 11.91 -10.47 18.80
CA ASN A 207 12.78 -11.63 18.78
C ASN A 207 12.10 -12.85 19.46
N GLN A 208 11.35 -12.62 20.54
CA GLN A 208 10.55 -13.66 21.21
C GLN A 208 9.41 -14.18 20.32
N LEU A 209 8.66 -13.29 19.65
CA LEU A 209 7.58 -13.68 18.73
C LEU A 209 8.09 -14.49 17.54
N SER A 210 9.23 -14.09 16.98
CA SER A 210 9.86 -14.80 15.86
C SER A 210 10.31 -16.21 16.29
N ALA A 211 10.96 -16.32 17.46
CA ALA A 211 11.38 -17.60 18.02
C ALA A 211 10.20 -18.55 18.32
N ALA A 212 9.09 -18.02 18.85
CA ALA A 212 7.89 -18.81 19.13
C ALA A 212 7.24 -19.36 17.86
N THR A 213 7.15 -18.53 16.81
CA THR A 213 6.58 -18.95 15.52
C THR A 213 7.45 -19.97 14.81
N ASP A 214 8.77 -19.81 14.85
CA ASP A 214 9.71 -20.77 14.27
C ASP A 214 9.67 -22.14 14.98
N ALA A 215 9.47 -22.17 16.30
CA ALA A 215 9.29 -23.40 17.05
C ALA A 215 7.96 -24.13 16.73
N GLN A 216 6.92 -23.40 16.33
CA GLN A 216 5.65 -23.98 15.86
C GLN A 216 5.75 -24.52 14.44
N ASP A 217 6.43 -23.80 13.54
CA ASP A 217 6.61 -24.20 12.14
C ASP A 217 7.65 -25.35 12.00
N ASN A 218 8.60 -25.49 12.94
CA ASN A 218 9.60 -26.56 13.00
C ASN A 218 9.71 -27.14 14.43
N PRO A 219 8.84 -28.09 14.83
CA PRO A 219 8.94 -28.72 16.14
C PRO A 219 10.26 -29.51 16.26
N PRO A 220 10.99 -29.42 17.39
CA PRO A 220 12.19 -30.23 17.59
C PRO A 220 11.83 -31.72 17.50
N LYS A 221 12.71 -32.52 16.87
CA LYS A 221 12.56 -33.97 16.80
C LYS A 221 12.41 -34.51 18.22
N ALA A 222 11.24 -35.06 18.54
CA ALA A 222 10.95 -35.60 19.86
C ALA A 222 11.95 -36.73 20.20
N ASP A 223 12.71 -36.52 21.27
CA ASP A 223 13.46 -37.59 21.92
C ASP A 223 12.45 -38.50 22.65
N LYS A 224 12.49 -39.81 22.39
CA LYS A 224 11.47 -40.79 22.81
C LYS A 224 11.54 -41.17 24.30
N SER A 225 11.95 -40.26 25.18
CA SER A 225 12.04 -40.54 26.61
C SER A 225 11.79 -39.31 27.49
N ALA A 226 10.62 -38.69 27.34
CA ALA A 226 10.06 -37.87 28.41
C ALA A 226 8.55 -37.81 28.22
N ASN A 227 7.80 -38.22 29.24
CA ASN A 227 6.35 -38.15 29.28
C ASN A 227 5.96 -36.76 29.83
N PRO A 228 5.48 -35.79 29.04
CA PRO A 228 5.10 -34.50 29.57
C PRO A 228 3.63 -34.58 30.01
N LYS A 229 3.38 -34.36 31.30
CA LYS A 229 2.05 -33.98 31.79
C LYS A 229 1.74 -32.61 31.19
N THR A 230 0.80 -32.55 30.27
CA THR A 230 0.36 -31.30 29.64
C THR A 230 -0.70 -30.63 30.52
N ASP A 231 -0.38 -29.42 30.96
CA ASP A 231 -1.38 -28.47 31.45
C ASP A 231 -2.31 -28.09 30.28
N GLU A 232 -3.54 -28.61 30.33
CA GLU A 232 -4.66 -28.16 29.50
C GLU A 232 -5.08 -26.76 29.96
N ASN A 233 -4.47 -25.69 29.44
CA ASN A 233 -5.09 -24.34 29.38
C ASN A 233 -4.21 -23.32 28.64
N SER A 234 -4.11 -23.44 27.32
CA SER A 234 -3.89 -22.28 26.42
C SER A 234 -4.12 -22.68 24.95
N VAL A 235 -5.31 -23.18 24.63
CA VAL A 235 -5.70 -23.37 23.23
C VAL A 235 -6.12 -21.99 22.70
N LYS A 236 -5.23 -21.33 21.94
CA LYS A 236 -5.65 -20.20 21.09
C LYS A 236 -6.79 -20.72 20.20
N PRO A 237 -7.96 -20.06 20.14
CA PRO A 237 -9.05 -20.54 19.31
C PRO A 237 -8.55 -20.66 17.87
N ALA A 238 -8.69 -21.85 17.28
CA ALA A 238 -8.41 -22.06 15.87
C ALA A 238 -9.21 -21.03 15.06
N PRO A 239 -8.62 -20.39 14.03
CA PRO A 239 -9.36 -19.49 13.16
C PRO A 239 -10.60 -20.22 12.66
N LEU A 240 -11.76 -19.55 12.69
CA LEU A 240 -12.99 -20.13 12.14
C LEU A 240 -12.73 -20.54 10.67
N PRO A 241 -13.21 -21.71 10.23
CA PRO A 241 -12.98 -22.16 8.87
C PRO A 241 -13.56 -21.15 7.88
N PHE A 242 -12.79 -20.81 6.84
CA PHE A 242 -13.24 -19.91 5.80
C PHE A 242 -14.47 -20.49 5.10
N LYS A 243 -15.52 -19.68 4.97
CA LYS A 243 -16.76 -20.07 4.30
C LYS A 243 -16.76 -19.56 2.86
N PRO A 244 -16.68 -20.44 1.85
CA PRO A 244 -16.76 -20.03 0.45
C PRO A 244 -18.09 -19.35 0.13
N THR A 245 -18.03 -18.42 -0.81
CA THR A 245 -19.18 -17.70 -1.36
C THR A 245 -19.89 -18.55 -2.43
N PRO A 246 -21.17 -18.29 -2.72
CA PRO A 246 -21.83 -18.93 -3.85
C PRO A 246 -21.08 -18.66 -5.16
N LEU A 247 -21.13 -19.59 -6.11
CA LEU A 247 -20.54 -19.37 -7.44
C LEU A 247 -21.29 -18.28 -8.20
N ILE A 248 -20.55 -17.36 -8.80
CA ILE A 248 -21.08 -16.35 -9.73
C ILE A 248 -21.36 -17.04 -11.07
N ASP A 249 -22.59 -16.87 -11.57
CA ASP A 249 -23.07 -17.55 -12.77
C ASP A 249 -22.23 -17.18 -14.00
N GLU A 250 -21.87 -15.91 -14.17
CA GLU A 250 -21.05 -15.42 -15.29
C GLU A 250 -19.61 -15.96 -15.30
N LEU A 251 -19.14 -16.58 -14.21
CA LEU A 251 -17.85 -17.27 -14.15
C LEU A 251 -17.95 -18.74 -14.62
N VAL A 252 -19.13 -19.34 -14.47
CA VAL A 252 -19.39 -20.75 -14.81
C VAL A 252 -19.97 -20.84 -16.22
N ASN A 253 -21.00 -20.04 -16.50
CA ASN A 253 -21.74 -19.98 -17.75
C ASN A 253 -21.24 -18.79 -18.59
N VAL A 254 -20.14 -19.02 -19.30
CA VAL A 254 -19.49 -17.97 -20.09
C VAL A 254 -20.22 -17.76 -21.42
N GLU A 255 -21.15 -16.82 -21.43
CA GLU A 255 -21.89 -16.45 -22.63
C GLU A 255 -21.29 -15.23 -23.34
N SER A 256 -20.87 -15.42 -24.59
CA SER A 256 -20.41 -14.33 -25.46
C SER A 256 -21.16 -14.33 -26.78
N GLN A 257 -21.49 -13.13 -27.25
CA GLN A 257 -22.10 -12.93 -28.56
C GLN A 257 -20.99 -12.74 -29.59
N ALA A 258 -20.97 -13.59 -30.61
CA ALA A 258 -20.03 -13.46 -31.71
C ALA A 258 -20.27 -12.14 -32.45
N LEU A 259 -19.20 -11.39 -32.68
CA LEU A 259 -19.26 -10.12 -33.39
C LEU A 259 -18.44 -10.18 -34.68
N GLU A 260 -19.04 -9.70 -35.77
CA GLU A 260 -18.35 -9.60 -37.04
C GLU A 260 -17.19 -8.61 -36.99
N LYS A 261 -16.11 -8.92 -37.72
CA LYS A 261 -14.85 -8.16 -37.66
C LYS A 261 -15.04 -6.72 -38.16
N ALA A 262 -15.92 -6.50 -39.14
CA ALA A 262 -16.21 -5.17 -39.68
C ALA A 262 -16.89 -4.28 -38.63
N ASP A 263 -17.92 -4.80 -37.96
CA ASP A 263 -18.65 -4.09 -36.90
C ASP A 263 -17.77 -3.83 -35.70
N TYR A 264 -16.95 -4.81 -35.32
CA TYR A 264 -15.94 -4.65 -34.26
C TYR A 264 -15.02 -3.46 -34.53
N LYS A 265 -14.45 -3.35 -35.74
CA LYS A 265 -13.51 -2.25 -36.07
C LYS A 265 -14.19 -0.88 -35.98
N LYS A 266 -15.43 -0.78 -36.48
CA LYS A 266 -16.20 0.48 -36.44
C LYS A 266 -16.46 0.92 -35.00
N GLN A 267 -16.94 0.00 -34.15
CA GLN A 267 -17.22 0.30 -32.75
C GLN A 267 -15.95 0.56 -31.94
N LEU A 268 -14.88 -0.20 -32.20
CA LEU A 268 -13.60 -0.04 -31.52
C LEU A 268 -13.05 1.38 -31.71
N HIS A 269 -13.02 1.89 -32.94
CA HIS A 269 -12.49 3.23 -33.22
C HIS A 269 -13.30 4.32 -32.50
N SER A 270 -14.63 4.22 -32.54
CA SER A 270 -15.52 5.17 -31.84
C SER A 270 -15.26 5.17 -30.33
N LYS A 271 -15.24 3.99 -29.70
CA LYS A 271 -15.00 3.87 -28.25
C LYS A 271 -13.60 4.31 -27.84
N GLN A 272 -12.59 4.05 -28.67
CA GLN A 272 -11.22 4.49 -28.42
C GLN A 272 -11.08 6.02 -28.44
N ASN A 273 -11.81 6.71 -29.31
CA ASN A 273 -11.83 8.17 -29.33
C ASN A 273 -12.45 8.72 -28.04
N ILE A 274 -13.61 8.21 -27.65
CA ILE A 274 -14.31 8.61 -26.40
C ILE A 274 -13.42 8.35 -25.18
N LEU A 275 -12.78 7.17 -25.12
CA LEU A 275 -11.85 6.82 -24.04
C LEU A 275 -10.70 7.82 -23.95
N ALA A 276 -10.10 8.19 -25.08
CA ALA A 276 -8.97 9.11 -25.10
C ALA A 276 -9.37 10.53 -24.68
N GLU A 277 -10.55 11.00 -25.07
CA GLU A 277 -11.12 12.27 -24.61
C GLU A 277 -11.33 12.26 -23.09
N LEU A 278 -12.03 11.26 -22.56
CA LEU A 278 -12.28 11.13 -21.12
C LEU A 278 -10.98 11.03 -20.31
N ILE A 279 -10.01 10.24 -20.78
CA ILE A 279 -8.71 10.15 -20.11
C ILE A 279 -8.03 11.52 -20.08
N ARG A 280 -8.06 12.29 -21.16
CA ARG A 280 -7.44 13.63 -21.20
C ARG A 280 -8.18 14.65 -20.33
N ASP A 281 -9.48 14.47 -20.15
CA ASP A 281 -10.32 15.32 -19.29
C ASP A 281 -10.23 14.95 -17.80
N ARG A 282 -9.48 13.91 -17.43
CA ARG A 282 -9.39 13.40 -16.04
C ARG A 282 -8.85 14.39 -15.00
N GLY A 283 -8.26 15.49 -15.45
CA GLY A 283 -7.51 16.41 -14.59
C GLY A 283 -6.35 15.71 -13.88
N GLN A 284 -6.31 15.85 -12.56
CA GLN A 284 -5.24 15.31 -11.71
C GLN A 284 -5.52 13.89 -11.18
N ARG A 285 -6.70 13.32 -11.47
CA ARG A 285 -7.08 12.01 -10.94
C ARG A 285 -6.24 10.90 -11.56
N HIS A 286 -5.77 9.98 -10.72
CA HIS A 286 -5.19 8.73 -11.20
C HIS A 286 -6.29 7.78 -11.66
N ILE A 287 -6.02 7.03 -12.73
CA ILE A 287 -6.91 5.99 -13.24
C ILE A 287 -6.17 4.67 -13.11
N ILE A 288 -6.79 3.67 -12.49
CA ILE A 288 -6.18 2.38 -12.19
C ILE A 288 -7.06 1.29 -12.79
N PHE A 289 -6.50 0.52 -13.71
CA PHE A 289 -7.15 -0.65 -14.31
C PHE A 289 -6.47 -1.93 -13.83
N VAL A 290 -7.27 -2.86 -13.30
CA VAL A 290 -6.80 -4.16 -12.81
C VAL A 290 -7.36 -5.26 -13.71
N PHE A 291 -6.49 -6.11 -14.25
CA PHE A 291 -6.86 -7.24 -15.10
C PHE A 291 -6.51 -8.57 -14.45
N GLU A 292 -7.53 -9.32 -14.07
CA GLU A 292 -7.45 -10.72 -13.68
C GLU A 292 -8.27 -11.59 -14.67
N GLY A 293 -8.16 -12.90 -14.50
CA GLY A 293 -8.90 -13.88 -15.30
C GLY A 293 -8.04 -15.09 -15.63
N MET A 294 -8.69 -16.11 -16.16
CA MET A 294 -8.04 -17.38 -16.50
C MET A 294 -6.88 -17.20 -17.49
N ASP A 295 -6.02 -18.21 -17.55
CA ASP A 295 -4.99 -18.26 -18.56
C ASP A 295 -5.64 -18.33 -19.95
N ALA A 296 -4.96 -17.74 -20.93
CA ALA A 296 -5.50 -17.51 -22.27
C ALA A 296 -6.83 -16.73 -22.44
N ALA A 297 -7.43 -16.17 -21.39
CA ALA A 297 -8.66 -15.37 -21.47
C ALA A 297 -8.51 -14.10 -22.34
N GLY A 298 -7.31 -13.54 -22.45
CA GLY A 298 -6.99 -12.47 -23.42
C GLY A 298 -6.66 -11.10 -22.84
N LYS A 299 -6.24 -11.04 -21.55
CA LYS A 299 -5.76 -9.85 -20.82
C LYS A 299 -4.93 -8.88 -21.69
N GLY A 300 -3.75 -9.31 -22.16
CA GLY A 300 -2.88 -8.46 -22.97
C GLY A 300 -3.50 -7.98 -24.30
N GLY A 301 -4.46 -8.72 -24.86
CA GLY A 301 -5.19 -8.29 -26.06
C GLY A 301 -6.17 -7.14 -25.77
N ALA A 302 -6.82 -7.16 -24.61
CA ALA A 302 -7.69 -6.09 -24.14
C ALA A 302 -6.88 -4.83 -23.77
N ILE A 303 -5.82 -5.00 -22.97
CA ILE A 303 -4.90 -3.91 -22.57
C ILE A 303 -4.37 -3.18 -23.81
N ARG A 304 -3.94 -3.92 -24.84
CA ARG A 304 -3.46 -3.32 -26.10
C ARG A 304 -4.50 -2.44 -26.80
N ARG A 305 -5.81 -2.67 -26.61
CA ARG A 305 -6.86 -1.82 -27.20
C ARG A 305 -7.15 -0.58 -26.36
N ILE A 306 -6.98 -0.67 -25.05
CA ILE A 306 -7.13 0.47 -24.13
C ILE A 306 -6.03 1.50 -24.36
N ILE A 307 -4.78 1.05 -24.54
CA ILE A 307 -3.63 1.94 -24.70
C ILE A 307 -3.41 2.44 -26.14
N ALA A 308 -4.04 1.80 -27.13
CA ALA A 308 -3.83 2.14 -28.54
C ALA A 308 -4.12 3.61 -28.92
N PRO A 309 -5.13 4.31 -28.35
CA PRO A 309 -5.36 5.73 -28.65
C PRO A 309 -4.59 6.70 -27.72
N LEU A 310 -3.76 6.18 -26.80
CA LEU A 310 -3.06 6.97 -25.79
C LEU A 310 -1.58 7.14 -26.13
N ASP A 311 -1.01 8.26 -25.70
CA ASP A 311 0.44 8.48 -25.75
C ASP A 311 1.13 7.62 -24.65
N PRO A 312 2.27 6.96 -24.93
CA PRO A 312 3.00 6.16 -23.93
C PRO A 312 3.38 6.90 -22.64
N ARG A 313 3.39 8.23 -22.63
CA ARG A 313 3.62 9.05 -21.42
C ARG A 313 2.39 9.15 -20.53
N GLU A 314 1.20 8.82 -21.03
CA GLU A 314 -0.07 8.90 -20.30
C GLU A 314 -0.33 7.65 -19.45
N PHE A 315 0.40 6.55 -19.67
CA PHE A 315 0.14 5.27 -18.99
C PHE A 315 1.40 4.52 -18.55
N SER A 316 1.24 3.69 -17.52
CA SER A 316 2.20 2.65 -17.13
C SER A 316 1.51 1.30 -17.11
N ILE A 317 2.24 0.25 -17.51
CA ILE A 317 1.75 -1.13 -17.48
C ILE A 317 2.68 -1.94 -16.59
N HIS A 318 2.11 -2.58 -15.57
CA HIS A 318 2.80 -3.45 -14.65
C HIS A 318 2.30 -4.88 -14.84
N ALA A 319 3.10 -5.71 -15.50
CA ALA A 319 2.87 -7.15 -15.54
C ALA A 319 3.36 -7.75 -14.22
N ILE A 320 2.44 -8.20 -13.39
CA ILE A 320 2.76 -8.72 -12.05
C ILE A 320 3.06 -10.22 -12.17
N SER A 321 4.28 -10.58 -11.77
CA SER A 321 4.77 -11.95 -11.69
C SER A 321 5.13 -12.32 -10.24
N ALA A 322 5.74 -13.48 -10.07
CA ALA A 322 6.32 -13.90 -8.78
C ALA A 322 7.16 -12.76 -8.16
N PRO A 323 7.05 -12.54 -6.84
CA PRO A 323 7.80 -11.49 -6.17
C PRO A 323 9.30 -11.71 -6.31
N THR A 324 10.03 -10.62 -6.55
CA THR A 324 11.50 -10.61 -6.48
C THR A 324 11.96 -10.80 -5.04
N GLU A 325 13.24 -11.12 -4.86
CA GLU A 325 13.82 -11.28 -3.53
C GLU A 325 13.69 -10.01 -2.67
N ASP A 326 13.73 -8.82 -3.28
CA ASP A 326 13.53 -7.56 -2.57
C ASP A 326 12.08 -7.34 -2.15
N GLU A 327 11.12 -7.72 -3.00
CA GLU A 327 9.69 -7.61 -2.68
C GLU A 327 9.29 -8.57 -1.55
N LEU A 328 9.88 -9.78 -1.49
CA LEU A 328 9.66 -10.73 -0.40
C LEU A 328 10.15 -10.23 0.97
N LYS A 329 11.08 -9.26 0.96
CA LYS A 329 11.62 -8.62 2.16
C LYS A 329 10.73 -7.50 2.70
N HIS A 330 9.62 -7.18 2.04
CA HIS A 330 8.67 -6.16 2.49
C HIS A 330 7.27 -6.76 2.74
N ALA A 331 6.38 -5.93 3.30
CA ALA A 331 4.97 -6.24 3.42
C ALA A 331 4.32 -6.46 2.03
N TYR A 332 3.28 -7.29 1.93
CA TYR A 332 2.73 -7.71 0.64
C TYR A 332 2.36 -6.55 -0.28
N LEU A 333 1.62 -5.57 0.24
CA LEU A 333 1.10 -4.46 -0.55
C LEU A 333 2.18 -3.44 -0.94
N TRP A 334 3.37 -3.51 -0.33
CA TRP A 334 4.49 -2.61 -0.64
C TRP A 334 4.81 -2.59 -2.14
N ARG A 335 4.83 -3.77 -2.77
CA ARG A 335 5.16 -3.88 -4.20
C ARG A 335 4.11 -3.24 -5.12
N PHE A 336 2.89 -3.03 -4.64
CA PHE A 336 1.85 -2.37 -5.43
C PHE A 336 1.83 -0.87 -5.15
N TRP A 337 2.01 -0.46 -3.89
CA TRP A 337 2.15 0.95 -3.52
C TRP A 337 3.29 1.64 -4.29
N THR A 338 4.44 0.99 -4.42
CA THR A 338 5.62 1.55 -5.13
C THR A 338 5.48 1.63 -6.65
N ARG A 339 4.45 0.99 -7.22
CA ARG A 339 4.15 1.03 -8.66
C ARG A 339 3.08 2.07 -9.01
N LEU A 340 2.36 2.57 -8.02
CA LEU A 340 1.40 3.64 -8.22
C LEU A 340 2.13 4.97 -8.45
N PRO A 341 1.56 5.88 -9.24
CA PRO A 341 2.15 7.19 -9.45
C PRO A 341 2.25 7.92 -8.11
N HIS A 342 3.45 8.40 -7.79
CA HIS A 342 3.67 9.31 -6.68
C HIS A 342 3.55 10.75 -7.18
N ASP A 343 2.87 11.59 -6.40
CA ASP A 343 3.00 13.04 -6.56
C ASP A 343 4.40 13.45 -6.06
N GLU A 344 5.40 13.36 -6.95
CA GLU A 344 6.80 13.76 -6.66
C GLU A 344 6.95 15.26 -6.39
N MET A 345 5.92 16.08 -6.65
CA MET A 345 6.00 17.55 -6.56
C MET A 345 5.02 18.17 -5.56
N ALA A 346 4.69 17.45 -4.49
CA ALA A 346 4.35 18.12 -3.23
C ALA A 346 5.53 18.97 -2.69
N ASP A 347 6.75 18.76 -3.21
CA ASP A 347 7.99 19.51 -2.93
C ASP A 347 8.01 20.95 -3.47
N VAL A 348 7.09 21.30 -4.36
CA VAL A 348 6.91 22.70 -4.74
C VAL A 348 5.83 23.25 -3.82
N ASP A 349 6.21 24.13 -2.89
CA ASP A 349 5.25 24.88 -2.11
C ASP A 349 4.48 25.82 -3.05
N ILE A 350 3.45 25.25 -3.68
CA ILE A 350 2.60 25.91 -4.65
C ILE A 350 1.86 27.06 -3.98
N VAL A 351 1.61 26.97 -2.68
CA VAL A 351 1.02 28.05 -1.88
C VAL A 351 2.04 29.20 -1.78
N TYR A 352 3.28 28.92 -1.36
CA TYR A 352 4.38 29.90 -1.36
C TYR A 352 4.62 30.51 -2.75
N LEU A 353 4.76 29.71 -3.80
CA LEU A 353 4.95 30.22 -5.17
C LEU A 353 3.75 31.02 -5.67
N SER A 354 2.53 30.64 -5.30
CA SER A 354 1.32 31.39 -5.67
C SER A 354 1.17 32.69 -4.88
N GLN A 355 1.66 32.74 -3.63
CA GLN A 355 1.71 33.94 -2.81
C GLN A 355 2.82 34.89 -3.29
N LYS A 356 3.99 34.35 -3.66
CA LYS A 356 5.19 35.08 -4.10
C LYS A 356 5.11 35.57 -5.56
N PHE A 357 4.46 34.82 -6.46
CA PHE A 357 4.37 35.14 -7.90
C PHE A 357 2.91 35.24 -8.40
N LYS A 358 2.09 36.03 -7.70
CA LYS A 358 0.71 36.30 -8.13
C LYS A 358 0.67 36.82 -9.57
N ARG A 359 -0.21 36.23 -10.41
CA ARG A 359 -0.46 36.53 -11.84
C ARG A 359 0.51 35.98 -12.88
N ASN A 360 1.50 35.16 -12.51
CA ASN A 360 2.38 34.57 -13.53
C ASN A 360 1.74 33.33 -14.20
N LYS A 361 1.38 33.44 -15.48
CA LYS A 361 0.83 32.33 -16.31
C LYS A 361 1.73 31.08 -16.28
N CYS A 362 3.04 31.24 -16.11
CA CYS A 362 3.99 30.12 -16.03
C CYS A 362 3.76 29.25 -14.79
N VAL A 363 3.35 29.83 -13.65
CA VAL A 363 3.07 29.08 -12.41
C VAL A 363 1.76 28.29 -12.53
N ALA A 364 0.76 28.83 -13.22
CA ALA A 364 -0.47 28.08 -13.53
C ALA A 364 -0.21 26.92 -14.52
N LEU A 365 0.65 27.12 -15.52
CA LEU A 365 1.09 26.06 -16.43
C LEU A 365 1.99 25.02 -15.75
N LEU A 366 2.82 25.42 -14.78
CA LEU A 366 3.57 24.52 -13.90
C LEU A 366 2.61 23.70 -13.04
N LYS A 367 1.60 24.31 -12.37
CA LYS A 367 0.55 23.56 -11.64
C LYS A 367 -0.10 22.46 -12.49
N GLN A 368 -0.31 22.73 -13.78
CA GLN A 368 -0.95 21.82 -14.72
C GLN A 368 0.01 20.76 -15.30
N ARG A 369 1.30 21.06 -15.44
CA ARG A 369 2.35 20.15 -15.96
C ARG A 369 3.03 19.27 -14.89
N LEU A 370 3.05 19.70 -13.63
CA LEU A 370 3.85 19.07 -12.57
C LEU A 370 3.14 17.92 -11.83
N HIS A 371 1.87 17.64 -12.14
CA HIS A 371 1.16 16.52 -11.55
C HIS A 371 1.20 15.32 -12.51
N ASN A 372 1.82 14.23 -12.07
CA ASN A 372 1.94 12.97 -12.80
C ASN A 372 0.63 12.17 -12.72
N SER A 373 -0.51 12.75 -13.14
CA SER A 373 -1.73 11.94 -13.29
C SER A 373 -1.49 10.92 -14.41
N ARG A 374 -1.62 9.63 -14.10
CA ARG A 374 -1.33 8.54 -15.01
C ARG A 374 -2.43 7.51 -15.00
N VAL A 375 -2.57 6.83 -16.13
CA VAL A 375 -3.33 5.58 -16.24
C VAL A 375 -2.40 4.44 -15.86
N THR A 376 -2.64 3.78 -14.73
CA THR A 376 -1.87 2.62 -14.28
C THR A 376 -2.63 1.35 -14.60
N ILE A 377 -2.00 0.43 -15.33
CA ILE A 377 -2.59 -0.84 -15.72
C ILE A 377 -1.83 -1.98 -15.07
N PHE A 378 -2.54 -2.80 -14.29
CA PHE A 378 -2.02 -4.02 -13.69
C PHE A 378 -2.49 -5.23 -14.52
N ASP A 379 -1.56 -5.93 -15.17
CA ASP A 379 -1.79 -7.26 -15.77
C ASP A 379 -1.40 -8.32 -14.74
N ARG A 380 -2.40 -8.92 -14.08
CA ARG A 380 -2.33 -9.47 -12.72
C ARG A 380 -2.03 -8.38 -11.67
N SER A 381 -2.31 -8.64 -10.40
CA SER A 381 -2.32 -7.59 -9.36
C SER A 381 -2.15 -8.13 -7.93
N TRP A 382 -2.47 -7.30 -6.93
CA TRP A 382 -2.57 -7.70 -5.51
C TRP A 382 -3.60 -8.81 -5.25
N TYR A 383 -4.50 -9.07 -6.20
CA TYR A 383 -5.42 -10.20 -6.11
C TYR A 383 -4.73 -11.56 -6.22
N GLY A 384 -3.46 -11.61 -6.63
CA GLY A 384 -2.66 -12.84 -6.61
C GLY A 384 -2.67 -13.57 -5.25
N ARG A 385 -2.72 -12.82 -4.13
CA ARG A 385 -2.78 -13.36 -2.76
C ARG A 385 -3.99 -14.27 -2.53
N VAL A 386 -5.15 -13.89 -3.07
CA VAL A 386 -6.43 -14.58 -2.89
C VAL A 386 -6.79 -15.49 -4.07
N LEU A 387 -5.90 -15.55 -5.08
CA LEU A 387 -6.01 -16.40 -6.27
C LEU A 387 -4.87 -17.43 -6.26
N VAL A 388 -3.83 -17.22 -7.07
CA VAL A 388 -2.73 -18.17 -7.27
C VAL A 388 -2.01 -18.54 -5.97
N GLU A 389 -1.77 -17.58 -5.06
CA GLU A 389 -1.06 -17.88 -3.81
C GLU A 389 -1.91 -18.69 -2.84
N ARG A 390 -3.24 -18.52 -2.87
CA ARG A 390 -4.20 -19.34 -2.12
C ARG A 390 -4.24 -20.77 -2.65
N ILE A 391 -4.30 -20.93 -3.98
CA ILE A 391 -4.48 -22.23 -4.66
C ILE A 391 -3.20 -23.06 -4.69
N GLU A 392 -2.04 -22.41 -4.83
CA GLU A 392 -0.74 -23.07 -4.82
C GLU A 392 -0.13 -23.19 -3.40
N GLY A 393 -0.79 -22.61 -2.38
CA GLY A 393 -0.30 -22.65 -1.00
C GLY A 393 0.95 -21.80 -0.75
N PHE A 394 1.16 -20.74 -1.54
CA PHE A 394 2.26 -19.78 -1.34
C PHE A 394 1.99 -18.80 -0.19
N ALA A 395 0.73 -18.65 0.22
CA ALA A 395 0.32 -17.86 1.39
C ALA A 395 -0.29 -18.76 2.47
N LYS A 396 -0.01 -18.47 3.76
CA LYS A 396 -0.69 -19.15 4.89
C LYS A 396 -2.18 -18.80 4.85
N GLU A 397 -3.03 -19.67 5.38
CA GLU A 397 -4.49 -19.46 5.37
C GLU A 397 -4.92 -18.15 6.01
N ALA A 398 -4.33 -17.82 7.16
CA ALA A 398 -4.60 -16.56 7.85
C ALA A 398 -4.22 -15.32 7.00
N ASP A 399 -3.19 -15.43 6.14
CA ASP A 399 -2.70 -14.31 5.35
C ASP A 399 -3.64 -14.01 4.18
N TRP A 400 -4.03 -15.02 3.39
CA TRP A 400 -4.94 -14.78 2.27
C TRP A 400 -6.37 -14.48 2.73
N GLN A 401 -6.83 -15.03 3.86
CA GLN A 401 -8.15 -14.69 4.39
C GLN A 401 -8.22 -13.23 4.86
N ARG A 402 -7.17 -12.74 5.54
CA ARG A 402 -7.07 -11.34 5.96
C ARG A 402 -6.92 -10.39 4.77
N ALA A 403 -6.28 -10.84 3.69
CA ALA A 403 -6.02 -10.03 2.51
C ALA A 403 -7.28 -9.45 1.85
N TYR A 404 -8.46 -10.07 1.96
CA TYR A 404 -9.71 -9.46 1.46
C TYR A 404 -10.00 -8.11 2.14
N GLY A 405 -9.77 -8.02 3.46
CA GLY A 405 -9.95 -6.77 4.22
C GLY A 405 -8.87 -5.74 3.88
N GLU A 406 -7.61 -6.17 3.79
CA GLU A 406 -6.47 -5.32 3.44
C GLU A 406 -6.62 -4.74 2.01
N ILE A 407 -7.03 -5.55 1.04
CA ILE A 407 -7.30 -5.13 -0.35
C ILE A 407 -8.45 -4.11 -0.38
N ASN A 408 -9.52 -4.34 0.39
CA ASN A 408 -10.64 -3.41 0.46
C ASN A 408 -10.24 -2.04 1.02
N ARG A 409 -9.39 -2.01 2.06
CA ARG A 409 -8.82 -0.77 2.58
C ARG A 409 -7.94 -0.10 1.54
N PHE A 410 -6.94 -0.83 1.01
CA PHE A 410 -6.05 -0.37 -0.04
C PHE A 410 -6.79 0.34 -1.19
N GLU A 411 -7.82 -0.29 -1.75
CA GLU A 411 -8.60 0.31 -2.84
C GLU A 411 -9.51 1.45 -2.38
N ASN A 412 -10.00 1.41 -1.14
CA ASN A 412 -10.75 2.52 -0.56
C ASN A 412 -9.88 3.77 -0.39
N ASP A 413 -8.65 3.61 0.06
CA ASP A 413 -7.70 4.71 0.28
C ASP A 413 -7.37 5.42 -1.05
N LEU A 414 -7.23 4.65 -2.13
CA LEU A 414 -7.07 5.19 -3.48
C LEU A 414 -8.30 5.99 -3.92
N VAL A 415 -9.50 5.47 -3.72
CA VAL A 415 -10.75 6.15 -4.10
C VAL A 415 -11.01 7.40 -3.24
N GLN A 416 -10.71 7.36 -1.95
CA GLN A 416 -10.77 8.54 -1.07
C GLN A 416 -9.77 9.62 -1.51
N SER A 417 -8.66 9.20 -2.11
CA SER A 417 -7.69 10.06 -2.78
C SER A 417 -8.07 10.34 -4.24
N ASN A 418 -9.36 10.33 -4.59
CA ASN A 418 -9.90 10.67 -5.92
C ASN A 418 -9.37 9.82 -7.09
N ALA A 419 -8.76 8.66 -6.85
CA ALA A 419 -8.41 7.73 -7.92
C ALA A 419 -9.67 7.01 -8.42
N ILE A 420 -9.69 6.70 -9.71
CA ILE A 420 -10.72 5.86 -10.33
C ILE A 420 -10.15 4.46 -10.47
N VAL A 421 -10.75 3.48 -9.79
CA VAL A 421 -10.31 2.07 -9.81
C VAL A 421 -11.36 1.22 -10.52
N VAL A 422 -10.97 0.54 -11.60
CA VAL A 422 -11.85 -0.37 -12.35
C VAL A 422 -11.17 -1.73 -12.51
N LYS A 423 -11.87 -2.80 -12.13
CA LYS A 423 -11.32 -4.16 -12.03
C LYS A 423 -12.04 -5.09 -12.98
N PHE A 424 -11.31 -5.92 -13.70
CA PHE A 424 -11.83 -6.83 -14.72
C PHE A 424 -11.44 -8.27 -14.42
N TRP A 425 -12.44 -9.15 -14.35
CA TRP A 425 -12.22 -10.58 -14.46
C TRP A 425 -12.59 -11.04 -15.86
N LEU A 426 -11.62 -11.58 -16.58
CA LEU A 426 -11.84 -12.12 -17.93
C LEU A 426 -12.17 -13.61 -17.82
N ALA A 427 -13.47 -13.93 -17.93
CA ALA A 427 -14.00 -15.29 -17.91
C ALA A 427 -13.91 -15.91 -19.31
N ILE A 428 -13.49 -17.16 -19.39
CA ILE A 428 -13.41 -17.96 -20.62
C ILE A 428 -14.03 -19.32 -20.32
N SER A 429 -14.70 -19.95 -21.29
CA SER A 429 -15.15 -21.33 -21.13
C SER A 429 -13.96 -22.29 -21.10
N GLU A 430 -14.16 -23.44 -20.43
CA GLU A 430 -13.14 -24.47 -20.34
C GLU A 430 -12.75 -25.01 -21.75
N GLU A 431 -13.73 -25.08 -22.66
CA GLU A 431 -13.55 -25.53 -24.04
C GLU A 431 -12.75 -24.54 -24.88
N GLU A 432 -13.08 -23.25 -24.80
CA GLU A 432 -12.38 -22.20 -25.55
C GLU A 432 -10.97 -21.95 -25.00
N GLU A 433 -10.73 -22.15 -23.69
CA GLU A 433 -9.37 -22.17 -23.13
C GLU A 433 -8.53 -23.27 -23.78
N LEU A 434 -9.02 -24.51 -23.79
CA LEU A 434 -8.30 -25.66 -24.38
C LEU A 434 -7.98 -25.43 -25.86
N LYS A 435 -8.95 -24.90 -26.61
CA LYS A 435 -8.76 -24.55 -28.01
C LYS A 435 -7.69 -23.47 -28.19
N ARG A 436 -7.63 -22.47 -27.30
CA ARG A 436 -6.59 -21.43 -27.33
C ARG A 436 -5.22 -21.97 -26.93
N PHE A 437 -5.14 -22.94 -26.03
CA PHE A 437 -3.90 -23.59 -25.66
C PHE A 437 -3.30 -24.33 -26.87
N ARG A 438 -4.07 -25.23 -27.49
CA ARG A 438 -3.65 -25.95 -28.71
C ARG A 438 -3.24 -25.00 -29.83
N ALA A 439 -4.05 -23.96 -30.09
CA ALA A 439 -3.71 -22.97 -31.11
C ALA A 439 -2.41 -22.19 -30.82
N ARG A 440 -2.00 -22.05 -29.56
CA ARG A 440 -0.72 -21.40 -29.18
C ARG A 440 0.47 -22.33 -29.42
N GLU A 441 0.32 -23.62 -29.18
CA GLU A 441 1.34 -24.63 -29.47
C GLU A 441 1.62 -24.72 -30.98
N GLU A 442 0.58 -24.59 -31.80
CA GLU A 442 0.71 -24.66 -33.26
C GLU A 442 1.22 -23.34 -33.88
N THR A 443 1.03 -22.19 -33.23
CA THR A 443 1.43 -20.90 -33.80
C THR A 443 2.87 -20.55 -33.38
N PRO A 444 3.86 -20.49 -34.31
CA PRO A 444 5.28 -20.33 -33.95
C PRO A 444 5.58 -19.10 -33.07
N ASN A 445 4.93 -17.96 -33.34
CA ASN A 445 5.12 -16.73 -32.57
C ASN A 445 4.25 -16.61 -31.30
N LYS A 446 3.63 -17.71 -30.85
CA LYS A 446 2.85 -17.76 -29.60
C LYS A 446 3.20 -18.97 -28.72
N GLN A 447 4.06 -19.88 -29.18
CA GLN A 447 4.52 -21.03 -28.40
C GLN A 447 5.11 -20.62 -27.05
N PHE A 448 5.84 -19.49 -26.99
CA PHE A 448 6.36 -18.95 -25.73
C PHE A 448 5.29 -18.53 -24.70
N LYS A 449 4.00 -18.52 -25.07
CA LYS A 449 2.87 -18.13 -24.21
C LYS A 449 2.14 -19.32 -23.58
N ILE A 450 2.66 -20.54 -23.75
CA ILE A 450 2.16 -21.73 -23.08
C ILE A 450 3.33 -22.44 -22.43
N THR A 451 3.12 -22.85 -21.18
CA THR A 451 4.08 -23.48 -20.28
C THR A 451 3.41 -24.63 -19.56
N ASP A 452 4.20 -25.50 -18.93
CA ASP A 452 3.65 -26.60 -18.11
C ASP A 452 2.77 -26.07 -16.97
N ASP A 453 3.06 -24.87 -16.47
CA ASP A 453 2.28 -24.20 -15.43
C ASP A 453 0.85 -23.88 -15.88
N ASP A 454 0.64 -23.52 -17.15
CA ASP A 454 -0.69 -23.26 -17.69
C ASP A 454 -1.55 -24.54 -17.66
N TRP A 455 -0.95 -25.69 -17.98
CA TRP A 455 -1.62 -26.99 -17.90
C TRP A 455 -1.90 -27.42 -16.45
N ARG A 456 -0.98 -27.13 -15.51
CA ARG A 456 -1.20 -27.36 -14.07
C ARG A 456 -2.33 -26.50 -13.54
N ASN A 457 -2.39 -25.22 -13.92
CA ASN A 457 -3.45 -24.30 -13.51
C ASN A 457 -4.82 -24.76 -14.02
N ARG A 458 -4.88 -25.21 -15.29
CA ARG A 458 -6.10 -25.76 -15.87
C ARG A 458 -6.65 -26.95 -15.09
N ALA A 459 -5.79 -27.84 -14.59
CA ALA A 459 -6.23 -28.98 -13.76
C ALA A 459 -6.94 -28.54 -12.46
N LYS A 460 -6.70 -27.31 -12.00
CA LYS A 460 -7.33 -26.68 -10.82
C LYS A 460 -8.45 -25.71 -11.20
N TRP A 461 -9.05 -25.84 -12.37
CA TRP A 461 -10.08 -24.92 -12.89
C TRP A 461 -11.15 -24.55 -11.87
N HIS A 462 -11.78 -25.55 -11.24
CA HIS A 462 -12.85 -25.34 -10.27
C HIS A 462 -12.39 -24.57 -9.02
N GLU A 463 -11.15 -24.78 -8.58
CA GLU A 463 -10.57 -24.02 -7.46
C GLU A 463 -10.37 -22.54 -7.84
N TYR A 464 -9.91 -22.27 -9.06
CA TYR A 464 -9.78 -20.90 -9.59
C TYR A 464 -11.14 -20.22 -9.74
N VAL A 465 -12.16 -20.92 -10.25
CA VAL A 465 -13.52 -20.38 -10.36
C VAL A 465 -14.08 -20.03 -8.97
N GLN A 466 -13.91 -20.92 -7.99
CA GLN A 466 -14.35 -20.64 -6.61
C GLN A 466 -13.59 -19.47 -5.98
N ALA A 467 -12.26 -19.42 -6.13
CA ALA A 467 -11.44 -18.34 -5.60
C ALA A 467 -11.78 -16.99 -6.25
N ALA A 468 -12.05 -16.97 -7.55
CA ALA A 468 -12.54 -15.79 -8.26
C ALA A 468 -13.91 -15.35 -7.77
N SER A 469 -14.83 -16.29 -7.50
CA SER A 469 -16.14 -15.99 -6.93
C SER A 469 -16.02 -15.35 -5.55
N ASP A 470 -15.19 -15.92 -4.67
CA ASP A 470 -14.90 -15.38 -3.33
C ASP A 470 -14.29 -13.98 -3.42
N MET A 471 -13.29 -13.81 -4.29
CA MET A 471 -12.65 -12.54 -4.53
C MET A 471 -13.65 -11.47 -4.95
N ILE A 472 -14.50 -11.75 -5.94
CA ILE A 472 -15.46 -10.77 -6.44
C ILE A 472 -16.50 -10.45 -5.36
N HIS A 473 -17.10 -11.45 -4.72
CA HIS A 473 -18.07 -11.22 -3.65
C HIS A 473 -17.50 -10.38 -2.49
N LEU A 474 -16.28 -10.68 -2.06
CA LEU A 474 -15.68 -10.06 -0.88
C LEU A 474 -15.02 -8.71 -1.17
N THR A 475 -14.77 -8.36 -2.44
CA THR A 475 -14.05 -7.12 -2.80
C THR A 475 -14.75 -6.26 -3.85
N HIS A 476 -15.92 -6.67 -4.34
CA HIS A 476 -16.75 -5.82 -5.19
C HIS A 476 -17.36 -4.69 -4.36
N HIS A 477 -17.26 -3.47 -4.87
CA HIS A 477 -17.91 -2.31 -4.27
C HIS A 477 -18.27 -1.28 -5.36
N LYS A 478 -19.38 -0.56 -5.18
CA LYS A 478 -19.92 0.37 -6.20
C LYS A 478 -18.92 1.42 -6.71
N LYS A 479 -18.00 1.88 -5.85
CA LYS A 479 -16.96 2.87 -6.20
C LYS A 479 -15.68 2.27 -6.79
N ARG A 480 -15.54 0.94 -6.76
CA ARG A 480 -14.38 0.18 -7.24
C ARG A 480 -14.88 -1.18 -7.77
N PRO A 481 -15.68 -1.15 -8.84
CA PRO A 481 -16.44 -2.32 -9.27
C PRO A 481 -15.53 -3.40 -9.88
N TRP A 482 -15.97 -4.64 -9.72
CA TRP A 482 -15.56 -5.76 -10.55
C TRP A 482 -16.49 -5.90 -11.75
N TYR A 483 -15.91 -6.06 -12.94
CA TYR A 483 -16.60 -6.44 -14.17
C TYR A 483 -16.17 -7.84 -14.59
N VAL A 484 -17.11 -8.78 -14.59
CA VAL A 484 -16.92 -10.11 -15.17
C VAL A 484 -17.23 -10.04 -16.66
N ILE A 485 -16.23 -10.31 -17.49
CA ILE A 485 -16.34 -10.19 -18.94
C ILE A 485 -16.11 -11.56 -19.57
N ALA A 486 -17.16 -12.12 -20.18
CA ALA A 486 -17.04 -13.30 -21.03
C ALA A 486 -16.13 -13.00 -22.24
N THR A 487 -15.17 -13.89 -22.49
CA THR A 487 -14.09 -13.65 -23.45
C THR A 487 -14.02 -14.62 -24.61
N ASP A 488 -14.95 -15.57 -24.71
CA ASP A 488 -14.95 -16.60 -25.75
C ASP A 488 -14.86 -15.96 -27.14
N ASP A 489 -15.71 -14.98 -27.42
CA ASP A 489 -15.49 -14.00 -28.47
C ASP A 489 -14.64 -12.82 -28.00
N LYS A 490 -13.42 -12.70 -28.56
CA LYS A 490 -12.47 -11.64 -28.19
C LYS A 490 -12.92 -10.25 -28.65
N TYR A 491 -13.75 -10.15 -29.67
CA TYR A 491 -14.16 -8.84 -30.21
C TYR A 491 -15.19 -8.18 -29.31
N SER A 492 -16.26 -8.87 -28.97
CA SER A 492 -17.27 -8.43 -28.02
C SER A 492 -16.66 -8.13 -26.65
N ALA A 493 -15.79 -9.00 -26.14
CA ALA A 493 -15.11 -8.80 -24.85
C ALA A 493 -14.34 -7.48 -24.79
N ARG A 494 -13.58 -7.15 -25.83
CA ARG A 494 -12.81 -5.89 -25.90
C ARG A 494 -13.71 -4.66 -25.92
N LEU A 495 -14.85 -4.74 -26.60
CA LEU A 495 -15.81 -3.63 -26.63
C LEU A 495 -16.50 -3.47 -25.27
N ARG A 496 -16.91 -4.57 -24.62
CA ARG A 496 -17.50 -4.54 -23.27
C ARG A 496 -16.56 -3.95 -22.22
N ILE A 497 -15.25 -4.25 -22.31
CA ILE A 497 -14.24 -3.64 -21.44
C ILE A 497 -14.17 -2.12 -21.67
N LEU A 498 -14.11 -1.68 -22.93
CA LEU A 498 -14.13 -0.25 -23.26
C LEU A 498 -15.42 0.42 -22.78
N ASP A 499 -16.56 -0.25 -22.91
CA ASP A 499 -17.85 0.27 -22.42
C ASP A 499 -17.89 0.42 -20.91
N ALA A 500 -17.38 -0.56 -20.17
CA ALA A 500 -17.25 -0.48 -18.72
C ALA A 500 -16.32 0.68 -18.32
N ILE A 501 -15.16 0.81 -18.97
CA ILE A 501 -14.23 1.91 -18.70
C ILE A 501 -14.89 3.26 -19.00
N ILE A 502 -15.49 3.44 -20.18
CA ILE A 502 -16.16 4.69 -20.57
C ILE A 502 -17.27 5.00 -19.57
N SER A 503 -18.09 4.01 -19.19
CA SER A 503 -19.15 4.20 -18.21
C SER A 503 -18.63 4.69 -16.86
N GLU A 504 -17.55 4.09 -16.35
CA GLU A 504 -16.97 4.49 -15.06
C GLU A 504 -16.26 5.83 -15.14
N LEU A 505 -15.53 6.13 -16.22
CA LEU A 505 -14.92 7.43 -16.41
C LEU A 505 -15.98 8.54 -16.52
N SER A 506 -17.03 8.35 -17.33
CA SER A 506 -18.11 9.35 -17.48
C SER A 506 -18.93 9.58 -16.20
N LYS A 507 -18.99 8.61 -15.27
CA LYS A 507 -19.65 8.80 -13.97
C LYS A 507 -18.81 9.57 -12.97
N ASN A 508 -17.48 9.42 -13.06
CA ASN A 508 -16.57 9.89 -12.03
C ASN A 508 -15.90 11.22 -12.40
N LEU A 509 -15.63 11.47 -13.68
CA LEU A 509 -15.10 12.74 -14.19
C LEU A 509 -16.22 13.78 -14.32
#